data_AF-A0A0B2ULL0-F1
#
_entry.id   AF-A0A0B2ULL0-F1
#
_cell.length_a   1.000
_cell.length_b   1.000
_cell.length_c   1.000
_cell.angle_alpha   90.00
_cell.angle_beta   90.00
_cell.angle_gamma   90.00
#
_symmetry.space_group_name_H-M   'P 1'
#
loop_
_entity.id
_entity.type
_entity.pdbx_description
1 polymer ?
#
loop_
_entity_poly.entity_id
_entity_poly.type
_entity_poly.pdbx_seq_one_letter_code
_entity_poly.pdbx_strand_id
1 'polypeptide(L)'
;MIYVGDHFHAEFCTVAPSPIRCALGPEFYVLLFSDLSAVYNGRVHQVCFVVPTHYPSFVSTMMDSKPMALKESVELLFNFRSDKDKQILAKYVENIQDTYSLHINGFDPMPKKILKKLKAQQN
;
A
#
# COMPACT_ATOMS: atom_id res chain seq x y z
N MET A 1 1.09 -10.33 12.09
CA MET A 1 0.50 -11.50 11.41
C MET A 1 1.61 -12.15 10.59
N ILE A 2 1.91 -13.44 10.85
CA ILE A 2 2.86 -14.21 10.03
C ILE A 2 2.04 -14.77 8.85
N TYR A 3 2.47 -14.45 7.63
CA TYR A 3 1.80 -14.96 6.43
C TYR A 3 2.63 -16.04 5.79
N VAL A 4 2.01 -17.21 5.67
CA VAL A 4 2.46 -18.33 4.86
C VAL A 4 1.33 -18.56 3.88
N GLY A 5 1.43 -17.96 2.69
CA GLY A 5 0.38 -18.08 1.70
C GLY A 5 0.89 -17.85 0.29
N ASP A 6 0.08 -18.29 -0.65
CA ASP A 6 0.50 -18.58 -2.02
C ASP A 6 -0.34 -17.85 -3.08
N HIS A 7 -1.33 -17.05 -2.67
CA HIS A 7 -2.22 -16.37 -3.61
C HIS A 7 -2.37 -14.87 -3.30
N PHE A 8 -1.91 -14.05 -4.24
CA PHE A 8 -2.16 -12.61 -4.30
C PHE A 8 -2.77 -12.29 -5.66
N HIS A 9 -3.54 -11.21 -5.77
CA HIS A 9 -4.05 -10.76 -7.08
C HIS A 9 -2.92 -10.23 -7.96
N ALA A 10 -1.92 -9.58 -7.36
CA ALA A 10 -0.70 -9.13 -8.01
C ALA A 10 0.46 -9.06 -7.02
N GLU A 11 1.69 -9.29 -7.48
CA GLU A 11 2.94 -9.09 -6.73
C GLU A 11 3.86 -8.13 -7.49
N PHE A 12 4.50 -7.20 -6.76
CA PHE A 12 5.43 -6.22 -7.32
C PHE A 12 6.40 -5.71 -6.25
N CYS A 13 7.44 -5.00 -6.64
CA CYS A 13 8.49 -4.52 -5.72
C CYS A 13 8.68 -3.01 -5.88
N THR A 14 9.09 -2.31 -4.82
CA THR A 14 9.43 -0.89 -4.97
C THR A 14 10.72 -0.66 -5.74
N VAL A 15 10.81 0.47 -6.45
CA VAL A 15 12.05 0.97 -7.08
C VAL A 15 12.84 1.77 -6.03
N ALA A 16 13.51 1.06 -5.13
CA ALA A 16 14.34 1.66 -4.08
C ALA A 16 15.66 0.88 -3.90
N PRO A 17 16.72 1.49 -3.32
CA PRO A 17 17.98 0.78 -3.04
C PRO A 17 17.78 -0.48 -2.18
N SER A 18 16.76 -0.47 -1.31
CA SER A 18 16.27 -1.65 -0.60
C SER A 18 14.82 -1.91 -1.02
N PRO A 19 14.59 -2.75 -2.06
CA PRO A 19 13.25 -3.01 -2.58
C PRO A 19 12.35 -3.66 -1.53
N ILE A 20 11.15 -3.10 -1.38
CA ILE A 20 10.10 -3.65 -0.53
C ILE A 20 9.17 -4.47 -1.43
N ARG A 21 8.96 -5.73 -1.07
CA ARG A 21 7.99 -6.60 -1.75
C ARG A 21 6.58 -6.20 -1.33
N CYS A 22 5.74 -5.97 -2.32
CA CYS A 22 4.36 -5.55 -2.16
C CYS A 22 3.45 -6.55 -2.85
N ALA A 23 2.23 -6.67 -2.34
CA ALA A 23 1.21 -7.50 -2.94
C ALA A 23 -0.15 -6.85 -2.82
N LEU A 24 -1.02 -7.13 -3.79
CA LEU A 24 -2.38 -6.65 -3.79
C LEU A 24 -3.34 -7.79 -3.49
N GLY A 25 -4.13 -7.65 -2.42
CA GLY A 25 -5.31 -8.47 -2.14
C GLY A 25 -6.56 -7.59 -2.09
N PRO A 26 -7.54 -7.87 -1.21
CA PRO A 26 -8.64 -6.94 -0.93
C PRO A 26 -8.17 -5.56 -0.44
N GLU A 27 -7.02 -5.52 0.22
CA GLU A 27 -6.30 -4.31 0.63
C GLU A 27 -4.89 -4.33 0.01
N PHE A 28 -4.21 -3.18 0.01
CA PHE A 28 -2.82 -3.09 -0.39
C PHE A 28 -1.91 -3.51 0.78
N TYR A 29 -0.97 -4.41 0.52
CA TYR A 29 -0.10 -4.99 1.55
C TYR A 29 1.38 -4.79 1.22
N VAL A 30 2.14 -4.52 2.28
CA VAL A 30 3.61 -4.58 2.28
C VAL A 30 4.05 -5.88 2.95
N LEU A 31 4.96 -6.60 2.29
CA LEU A 31 5.55 -7.85 2.79
C LEU A 31 6.96 -7.59 3.32
N LEU A 32 7.11 -7.61 4.63
CA LEU A 32 8.39 -7.45 5.32
C LEU A 32 9.00 -8.82 5.60
N PHE A 33 10.02 -9.19 4.83
CA PHE A 33 10.70 -10.47 4.99
C PHE A 33 11.57 -10.45 6.25
N SER A 34 11.47 -11.50 7.06
CA SER A 34 12.39 -11.74 8.17
C SER A 34 13.59 -12.56 7.71
N ASP A 35 14.65 -12.51 8.51
CA ASP A 35 15.79 -13.43 8.46
C ASP A 35 15.45 -14.83 8.99
N LEU A 36 14.29 -14.96 9.64
CA LEU A 36 13.77 -16.22 10.15
C LEU A 36 13.15 -17.05 9.03
N SER A 37 13.38 -18.36 9.13
CA SER A 37 12.72 -19.37 8.30
C SER A 37 11.89 -20.29 9.19
N ALA A 38 10.75 -20.74 8.69
CA ALA A 38 9.88 -21.70 9.35
C ALA A 38 9.77 -22.98 8.53
N VAL A 39 9.63 -24.12 9.21
CA VAL A 39 9.28 -25.38 8.55
C VAL A 39 7.77 -25.51 8.50
N TYR A 40 7.21 -25.63 7.30
CA TYR A 40 5.78 -25.84 7.08
C TYR A 40 5.60 -26.92 6.00
N ASN A 41 4.72 -27.90 6.23
CA ASN A 41 4.49 -29.04 5.34
C ASN A 41 5.78 -29.73 4.85
N GLY A 42 6.75 -29.89 5.74
CA GLY A 42 8.03 -30.56 5.44
C GLY A 42 9.00 -29.75 4.56
N ARG A 43 8.72 -28.46 4.30
CA ARG A 43 9.59 -27.56 3.54
C ARG A 43 9.98 -26.36 4.39
N VAL A 44 11.17 -25.81 4.12
CA VAL A 44 11.65 -24.56 4.76
C VAL A 44 11.12 -23.38 3.95
N HIS A 45 10.46 -22.44 4.61
CA HIS A 45 9.89 -21.23 4.04
C HIS A 45 10.47 -20.00 4.73
N GLN A 46 10.77 -18.96 3.95
CA GLN A 46 11.10 -17.65 4.52
C GLN A 46 9.84 -17.02 5.11
N VAL A 47 9.93 -16.56 6.36
CA VAL A 47 8.80 -15.93 7.03
C VAL A 47 8.74 -14.45 6.66
N CYS A 48 7.54 -13.95 6.38
CA CYS A 48 7.30 -12.52 6.21
C CYS A 48 6.16 -12.03 7.11
N PHE A 49 6.23 -10.75 7.46
CA PHE A 49 5.16 -10.01 8.11
C PHE A 49 4.37 -9.26 7.06
N VAL A 50 3.05 -9.39 7.11
CA VAL A 50 2.14 -8.61 6.28
C VAL A 50 1.74 -7.37 7.03
N VAL A 51 1.95 -6.21 6.40
CA VAL A 51 1.51 -4.92 6.89
C VAL A 51 0.46 -4.38 5.92
N PRO A 52 -0.84 -4.42 6.29
CA PRO A 52 -1.88 -3.71 5.56
C PRO A 52 -1.60 -2.22 5.55
N THR A 53 -1.67 -1.61 4.38
CA THR A 53 -1.38 -0.18 4.21
C THR A 53 -2.36 0.46 3.26
N HIS A 54 -2.75 1.70 3.58
CA HIS A 54 -3.54 2.52 2.68
C HIS A 54 -2.62 3.08 1.57
N TYR A 55 -2.91 2.75 0.32
CA TYR A 55 -2.03 3.05 -0.81
C TYR A 55 -1.64 4.54 -0.93
N PRO A 56 -2.57 5.51 -0.84
CA PRO A 56 -2.21 6.94 -0.86
C PRO A 56 -1.22 7.33 0.25
N SER A 57 -1.41 6.80 1.46
CA SER A 57 -0.53 7.08 2.60
C SER A 57 0.86 6.47 2.39
N PHE A 58 0.92 5.29 1.79
CA PHE A 58 2.17 4.66 1.39
C PHE A 58 2.92 5.51 0.35
N VAL A 59 2.24 5.94 -0.72
CA VAL A 59 2.83 6.80 -1.77
C VAL A 59 3.39 8.09 -1.18
N SER A 60 2.61 8.77 -0.34
CA SER A 60 3.03 10.02 0.31
C SER A 60 4.28 9.86 1.18
N THR A 61 4.39 8.72 1.87
CA THR A 61 5.54 8.37 2.70
C THR A 61 6.79 8.06 1.86
N MET A 62 6.63 7.36 0.75
CA MET A 62 7.75 6.97 -0.12
C MET A 62 8.29 8.11 -1.00
N MET A 63 7.50 9.16 -1.22
CA MET A 63 7.82 10.26 -2.15
C MET A 63 8.09 11.60 -1.46
N ASP A 64 8.43 11.59 -0.17
CA ASP A 64 8.75 12.77 0.64
C ASP A 64 7.72 13.91 0.48
N SER A 65 6.43 13.57 0.52
CA SER A 65 5.32 14.55 0.43
C SER A 65 5.26 15.40 -0.85
N LYS A 66 5.94 15.01 -1.95
CA LYS A 66 5.71 15.67 -3.24
C LYS A 66 4.30 15.37 -3.74
N PRO A 67 3.50 16.38 -4.09
CA PRO A 67 2.17 16.14 -4.64
C PRO A 67 2.31 15.41 -5.98
N MET A 68 1.77 14.20 -6.05
CA MET A 68 1.79 13.33 -7.21
C MET A 68 0.43 12.68 -7.36
N ALA A 69 -0.03 12.53 -8.61
CA ALA A 69 -1.24 11.77 -8.87
C ALA A 69 -0.99 10.29 -8.56
N LEU A 70 -1.92 9.64 -7.85
CA LEU A 70 -1.75 8.23 -7.46
C LEU A 70 -1.51 7.32 -8.68
N LYS A 71 -2.12 7.64 -9.83
CA LYS A 71 -1.90 6.90 -11.08
C LYS A 71 -0.44 6.92 -11.54
N GLU A 72 0.23 8.05 -11.45
CA GLU A 72 1.64 8.20 -11.84
C GLU A 72 2.57 7.42 -10.92
N SER A 73 2.19 7.29 -9.64
CA SER A 73 2.99 6.56 -8.66
C SER A 73 3.11 5.06 -8.96
N VAL A 74 2.16 4.48 -9.71
CA VAL A 74 2.21 3.07 -10.14
C VAL A 74 3.49 2.79 -10.93
N GLU A 75 3.83 3.66 -11.88
CA GLU A 75 5.00 3.45 -12.75
C GLU A 75 6.30 3.89 -12.09
N LEU A 76 6.24 4.89 -11.22
CA LEU A 76 7.43 5.48 -10.62
C LEU A 76 7.92 4.73 -9.38
N LEU A 77 6.99 4.19 -8.58
CA LEU A 77 7.35 3.53 -7.32
C LEU A 77 7.59 2.04 -7.47
N PHE A 78 7.10 1.38 -8.52
CA PHE A 78 7.06 -0.08 -8.56
C PHE A 78 7.67 -0.69 -9.82
N ASN A 79 8.46 -1.75 -9.62
CA ASN A 79 8.85 -2.72 -10.61
C ASN A 79 7.87 -3.90 -10.58
N PHE A 80 7.28 -4.20 -11.74
CA PHE A 80 6.34 -5.29 -11.91
C PHE A 80 7.01 -6.49 -12.59
N ARG A 81 6.59 -7.70 -12.22
CA ARG A 81 7.02 -8.92 -12.90
C ARG A 81 6.35 -9.08 -14.26
N SER A 82 5.13 -8.58 -14.40
CA SER A 82 4.35 -8.65 -15.63
C SER A 82 3.51 -7.39 -15.84
N ASP A 83 3.20 -7.09 -17.09
CA ASP A 83 2.24 -6.01 -17.44
C ASP A 83 0.86 -6.26 -16.85
N LYS A 84 0.49 -7.53 -16.64
CA LYS A 84 -0.76 -7.91 -15.99
C LYS A 84 -0.81 -7.40 -14.54
N ASP A 85 0.27 -7.58 -13.78
CA ASP A 85 0.35 -7.11 -12.39
C ASP A 85 0.26 -5.59 -12.31
N LYS A 86 0.91 -4.90 -13.26
CA LYS A 86 0.82 -3.45 -13.41
C LYS A 86 -0.61 -2.99 -13.66
N GLN A 87 -1.30 -3.62 -14.61
CA GLN A 87 -2.70 -3.29 -14.93
C GLN A 87 -3.64 -3.54 -13.75
N ILE A 88 -3.42 -4.61 -12.99
CA ILE A 88 -4.20 -4.92 -11.79
C ILE A 88 -4.04 -3.82 -10.74
N LEU A 89 -2.80 -3.40 -10.44
CA LEU A 89 -2.56 -2.30 -9.49
C LEU A 89 -3.11 -0.98 -10.03
N ALA A 90 -2.88 -0.65 -11.30
CA ALA A 90 -3.40 0.57 -11.91
C ALA A 90 -4.92 0.64 -11.75
N LYS A 91 -5.65 -0.43 -12.10
CA LYS A 91 -7.10 -0.50 -11.93
C LYS A 91 -7.53 -0.35 -10.47
N TYR A 92 -6.80 -0.94 -9.53
CA TYR A 92 -7.07 -0.73 -8.11
C TYR A 92 -6.94 0.74 -7.73
N VAL A 93 -5.85 1.38 -8.13
CA VAL A 93 -5.58 2.80 -7.86
C VAL A 93 -6.63 3.72 -8.48
N GLU A 94 -7.12 3.41 -9.67
CA GLU A 94 -8.22 4.17 -10.31
C GLU A 94 -9.53 4.12 -9.52
N ASN A 95 -9.77 3.02 -8.78
CA ASN A 95 -10.97 2.85 -7.96
C ASN A 95 -10.82 3.45 -6.56
N ILE A 96 -9.62 3.89 -6.17
CA ILE A 96 -9.43 4.68 -4.96
C ILE A 96 -10.07 6.04 -5.24
N GLN A 97 -11.27 6.28 -4.70
CA GLN A 97 -11.86 7.61 -4.71
C GLN A 97 -10.82 8.57 -4.14
N ASP A 98 -10.61 9.74 -4.78
CA ASP A 98 -9.79 10.87 -4.31
C ASP A 98 -10.35 11.40 -2.97
N THR A 99 -10.27 10.55 -1.97
CA THR A 99 -10.55 10.85 -0.59
C THR A 99 -9.26 11.49 -0.15
N TYR A 100 -9.22 12.84 -0.23
CA TYR A 100 -8.16 13.66 0.33
C TYR A 100 -7.64 12.97 1.57
N SER A 101 -6.42 12.44 1.50
CA SER A 101 -5.77 11.84 2.65
C SER A 101 -5.54 13.01 3.57
N LEU A 102 -6.42 13.18 4.55
CA LEU A 102 -6.15 14.02 5.69
C LEU A 102 -4.93 13.40 6.35
N HIS A 103 -3.76 13.95 6.03
CA HIS A 103 -2.57 13.82 6.86
C HIS A 103 -2.98 14.29 8.25
N ILE A 104 -3.37 13.36 9.12
CA ILE A 104 -3.43 13.61 10.56
C ILE A 104 -1.98 13.58 11.01
N ASN A 105 -1.25 14.65 10.66
CA ASN A 105 0.04 14.92 11.25
C ASN A 105 -0.26 15.38 12.68
N GLY A 106 -0.15 14.46 13.63
CA GLY A 106 -0.29 14.73 15.05
C GLY A 106 -1.73 14.69 15.56
N PHE A 107 -1.85 14.47 16.86
CA PHE A 107 -3.06 14.64 17.67
C PHE A 107 -3.55 16.10 17.71
N ASP A 108 -3.37 16.85 16.63
CA ASP A 108 -3.87 18.21 16.55
C ASP A 108 -5.39 18.19 16.28
N PRO A 109 -6.16 19.04 16.97
CA PRO A 109 -7.60 19.08 16.82
C PRO A 109 -7.97 19.38 15.37
N MET A 110 -8.80 18.51 14.80
CA MET A 110 -9.23 18.57 13.41
C MET A 110 -9.73 19.99 13.05
N PRO A 111 -9.26 20.61 11.94
CA PRO A 111 -9.64 21.98 11.59
C PRO A 111 -11.15 22.18 11.51
N LYS A 112 -11.68 23.19 12.22
CA LYS A 112 -13.13 23.47 12.35
C LYS A 112 -13.89 23.55 11.00
N LYS A 113 -13.20 23.93 9.92
CA LYS A 113 -13.77 23.98 8.56
C LYS A 113 -14.10 22.59 7.99
N ILE A 114 -13.29 21.58 8.31
CA ILE A 114 -13.47 20.19 7.87
C ILE A 114 -14.62 19.56 8.66
N LEU A 115 -14.68 19.81 9.97
CA LEU A 115 -15.78 19.36 10.83
C LEU A 115 -17.15 19.88 10.34
N LYS A 116 -17.22 21.13 9.86
CA LYS A 116 -18.45 21.69 9.29
C LYS A 116 -18.85 21.02 7.97
N LYS A 117 -17.90 20.69 7.10
CA LYS A 117 -18.19 19.99 5.84
C LYS A 117 -18.67 18.55 6.07
N LEU A 118 -18.06 17.82 7.01
CA LEU A 118 -18.49 16.46 7.36
C LEU A 118 -19.90 16.45 7.97
N LYS A 119 -20.22 17.41 8.85
CA LYS A 119 -21.57 17.55 9.40
C LYS A 119 -22.63 17.94 8.36
N ALA A 120 -22.23 18.64 7.30
CA ALA A 120 -23.12 19.02 6.21
C ALA A 120 -23.39 17.90 5.20
N GLN A 121 -22.57 16.84 5.20
CA GLN A 121 -22.76 15.65 4.35
C GLN A 121 -23.55 14.53 5.04
N GLN A 122 -23.88 14.69 6.33
CA GLN A 122 -24.67 13.74 7.13
C GLN A 122 -26.13 14.14 7.33
N ASN A 123 -26.56 15.27 6.76
CA ASN A 123 -27.94 15.74 6.68
C ASN A 123 -28.36 15.84 5.22
#